data_AF-A0A432QYI5-F1
#
_entry.id   AF-A0A432QYI5-F1
#
_cell.length_a   1.000
_cell.length_b   1.000
_cell.length_c   1.000
_cell.angle_alpha   90.00
_cell.angle_beta   90.00
_cell.angle_gamma   90.00
#
_symmetry.space_group_name_H-M   'P 1'
#
loop_
_entity.id
_entity.type
_entity.pdbx_description
1 polymer ?
#
loop_
_entity_poly.entity_id
_entity_poly.type
_entity_poly.pdbx_seq_one_letter_code
_entity_poly.pdbx_strand_id
1 'polypeptide(L)'
;DGVPARDLLNRDYKDFDMNGNKVGCGQLELATLDQVAAIRDDLYNAMKEQKAEGGHHTILLMLTDVVKEGTDLVVLSDDPSIVEGAFDTKLDGNSMWIPGMMSRKKQTVPNMQKAFGC
;
A
#
# COMPACT_ATOMS: atom_id res chain seq x y z
N ASP A 1 -16.12 5.70 18.89
CA ASP A 1 -15.10 6.53 18.23
C ASP A 1 -14.09 5.66 17.51
N GLY A 2 -14.06 5.74 16.18
CA GLY A 2 -13.06 5.07 15.35
C GLY A 2 -11.86 5.99 15.11
N VAL A 3 -10.66 5.40 15.01
CA VAL A 3 -9.46 6.15 14.62
C VAL A 3 -9.66 6.66 13.18
N PRO A 4 -9.38 7.94 12.89
CA PRO A 4 -9.50 8.47 11.53
C PRO A 4 -8.65 7.66 10.54
N ALA A 5 -9.18 7.39 9.34
CA ALA A 5 -8.46 6.65 8.31
C ALA A 5 -7.09 7.26 7.97
N ARG A 6 -6.99 8.59 7.99
CA ARG A 6 -5.74 9.32 7.78
C ARG A 6 -4.71 9.10 8.90
N ASP A 7 -5.14 8.96 10.15
CA ASP A 7 -4.24 8.60 11.26
C ASP A 7 -3.73 7.17 11.11
N LEU A 8 -4.62 6.24 10.72
CA LEU A 8 -4.24 4.86 10.45
C LEU A 8 -3.24 4.75 9.29
N LEU A 9 -3.52 5.44 8.18
CA LEU A 9 -2.62 5.51 7.03
C LEU A 9 -1.25 6.01 7.45
N ASN A 10 -1.18 7.11 8.22
CA ASN A 10 0.06 7.75 8.63
C ASN A 10 0.83 7.03 9.76
N ARG A 11 0.20 6.07 10.45
CA ARG A 11 0.79 5.39 11.62
C ARG A 11 2.10 4.64 11.30
N ASP A 12 2.14 3.96 10.16
CA ASP A 12 3.36 3.35 9.62
C ASP A 12 3.53 3.69 8.14
N TYR A 13 3.37 4.96 7.82
CA TYR A 13 3.65 5.51 6.50
C TYR A 13 5.11 5.92 6.36
N LYS A 14 5.70 5.59 5.22
CA LYS A 14 7.03 6.08 4.83
C LYS A 14 7.06 6.43 3.36
N ASP A 15 7.76 7.51 3.06
CA ASP A 15 8.11 7.89 1.71
C ASP A 15 9.46 7.32 1.29
N PHE A 16 9.54 6.95 0.03
CA PHE A 16 10.71 6.43 -0.63
C PHE A 16 10.89 7.18 -1.94
N ASP A 17 12.15 7.51 -2.26
CA ASP A 17 12.51 7.96 -3.60
C ASP A 17 12.91 6.74 -4.43
N MET A 18 12.19 6.51 -5.53
CA MET A 18 12.43 5.41 -6.45
C MET A 18 12.72 5.99 -7.83
N ASN A 19 14.00 6.29 -8.08
CA ASN A 19 14.49 6.81 -9.35
C ASN A 19 13.86 8.17 -9.71
N GLY A 20 13.74 9.07 -8.72
CA GLY A 20 13.08 10.37 -8.87
C GLY A 20 11.55 10.33 -8.77
N ASN A 21 10.94 9.13 -8.66
CA ASN A 21 9.53 9.00 -8.35
C ASN A 21 9.32 8.88 -6.85
N LYS A 22 8.46 9.74 -6.29
CA LYS A 22 8.05 9.64 -4.89
C LYS A 22 7.05 8.49 -4.72
N VAL A 23 7.41 7.52 -3.89
CA VAL A 23 6.59 6.35 -3.58
C VAL A 23 6.31 6.29 -2.08
N GLY A 24 5.03 6.41 -1.72
CA GLY A 24 4.54 6.25 -0.37
C GLY A 24 4.19 4.80 -0.06
N CYS A 25 4.50 4.32 1.14
CA CYS A 25 4.06 3.00 1.61
C CYS A 25 3.65 3.01 3.08
N GLY A 26 2.35 2.82 3.32
CA GLY A 26 1.75 2.55 4.61
C GLY A 26 1.65 1.06 4.91
N GLN A 27 1.71 0.69 6.20
CA GLN A 27 1.48 -0.67 6.67
C GLN A 27 0.51 -0.68 7.86
N LEU A 28 -0.50 -1.54 7.80
CA LEU A 28 -1.46 -1.78 8.88
C LEU A 28 -1.51 -3.28 9.16
N GLU A 29 -1.14 -3.66 10.38
CA GLU A 29 -1.22 -5.03 10.86
C GLU A 29 -2.59 -5.26 11.50
N LEU A 30 -3.30 -6.27 11.00
CA LEU A 30 -4.69 -6.57 11.36
C LEU A 30 -4.83 -8.06 11.67
N ALA A 31 -5.57 -8.39 12.73
CA ALA A 31 -6.01 -9.76 13.00
C ALA A 31 -6.94 -10.33 11.91
N THR A 32 -7.74 -9.48 11.26
CA THR A 32 -8.55 -9.80 10.08
C THR A 32 -8.80 -8.53 9.28
N LEU A 33 -8.89 -8.65 7.95
CA LEU A 33 -9.27 -7.57 7.04
C LEU A 33 -10.66 -6.98 7.33
N ASP A 34 -11.57 -7.74 7.96
CA ASP A 34 -12.90 -7.25 8.33
C ASP A 34 -12.85 -6.02 9.25
N GLN A 35 -11.79 -5.87 10.04
CA GLN A 35 -11.63 -4.72 10.94
C GLN A 35 -11.52 -3.39 10.19
N VAL A 36 -11.02 -3.42 8.95
CA VAL A 36 -10.86 -2.22 8.11
C VAL A 36 -11.84 -2.20 6.94
N ALA A 37 -12.66 -3.23 6.76
CA ALA A 37 -13.62 -3.30 5.67
C ALA A 37 -14.58 -2.10 5.64
N ALA A 38 -15.07 -1.67 6.82
CA ALA A 38 -15.97 -0.52 6.95
C ALA A 38 -15.31 0.84 6.67
N ILE A 39 -13.97 0.93 6.78
CA ILE A 39 -13.20 2.17 6.58
C ILE A 39 -12.28 2.08 5.35
N ARG A 40 -12.43 1.04 4.52
CA ARG A 40 -11.57 0.79 3.36
C ARG A 40 -11.70 1.91 2.34
N ASP A 41 -12.92 2.40 2.13
CA ASP A 41 -13.19 3.54 1.26
C ASP A 41 -12.60 4.83 1.80
N ASP A 42 -12.69 5.07 3.12
CA ASP A 42 -12.06 6.22 3.78
C ASP A 42 -10.54 6.17 3.66
N LEU A 43 -9.93 4.99 3.85
CA LEU A 43 -8.48 4.79 3.67
C LEU A 43 -8.06 5.08 2.23
N TYR A 44 -8.83 4.60 1.25
CA TYR A 44 -8.54 4.84 -0.16
C TYR A 44 -8.69 6.32 -0.53
N ASN A 45 -9.70 7.00 0.02
CA ASN A 45 -9.85 8.45 -0.16
C ASN A 45 -8.70 9.23 0.48
N ALA A 46 -8.29 8.86 1.70
CA ALA A 46 -7.13 9.46 2.36
C ALA A 46 -5.84 9.25 1.55
N MET A 47 -5.65 8.07 0.93
CA MET A 47 -4.53 7.83 0.01
C MET A 47 -4.58 8.76 -1.20
N LYS A 48 -5.77 9.02 -1.78
CA LYS A 48 -5.91 9.96 -2.91
C LYS A 48 -5.54 11.38 -2.52
N GLU A 49 -6.02 11.85 -1.37
CA GLU A 49 -5.68 13.17 -0.84
C GLU A 49 -4.17 13.27 -0.62
N GLN A 50 -3.56 12.28 0.05
CA GLN A 50 -2.13 12.26 0.33
C GLN A 50 -1.26 12.18 -0.93
N LYS A 51 -1.73 11.47 -1.96
CA LYS A 51 -1.08 11.45 -3.27
C LYS A 51 -1.10 12.83 -3.92
N ALA A 52 -2.26 13.47 -3.93
CA ALA A 52 -2.46 14.80 -4.51
C ALA A 52 -1.67 15.89 -3.75
N GLU A 53 -1.65 15.84 -2.41
CA GLU A 53 -0.94 16.80 -1.55
C GLU A 53 0.58 16.64 -1.64
N GLY A 54 1.08 15.41 -1.65
CA GLY A 54 2.52 15.12 -1.62
C GLY A 54 3.19 15.02 -3.00
N GLY A 55 2.39 15.01 -4.08
CA GLY A 55 2.87 14.78 -5.45
C GLY A 55 3.51 13.41 -5.61
N HIS A 56 2.92 12.38 -4.98
CA HIS A 56 3.42 11.01 -5.06
C HIS A 56 3.05 10.39 -6.40
N HIS A 57 3.99 9.69 -7.03
CA HIS A 57 3.70 8.88 -8.21
C HIS A 57 2.87 7.64 -7.81
N THR A 58 3.26 6.99 -6.71
CA THR A 58 2.61 5.79 -6.19
C THR A 58 2.42 5.86 -4.69
N ILE A 59 1.25 5.47 -4.20
CA ILE A 59 1.01 5.19 -2.78
C ILE A 59 0.52 3.75 -2.64
N LEU A 60 1.15 3.03 -1.73
CA LEU A 60 0.80 1.66 -1.36
C LEU A 60 0.31 1.63 0.08
N LEU A 61 -0.76 0.88 0.35
CA LEU A 61 -1.22 0.58 1.69
C LEU A 61 -1.29 -0.93 1.86
N MET A 62 -0.44 -1.45 2.74
CA MET A 62 -0.38 -2.86 3.10
C MET A 62 -1.38 -3.14 4.22
N LEU A 63 -2.49 -3.81 3.92
CA LEU A 63 -3.39 -4.35 4.93
C LEU A 63 -2.97 -5.79 5.23
N THR A 64 -2.06 -5.95 6.19
CA THR A 64 -1.47 -7.24 6.53
C THR A 64 -2.40 -8.00 7.47
N ASP A 65 -2.92 -9.13 7.00
CA ASP A 65 -3.70 -10.08 7.79
C ASP A 65 -2.73 -11.08 8.44
N VAL A 66 -2.52 -10.94 9.75
CA VAL A 66 -1.60 -11.80 10.51
C VAL A 66 -2.13 -13.21 10.73
N VAL A 67 -3.44 -13.43 10.55
CA VAL A 67 -4.07 -14.74 10.72
C VAL A 67 -4.02 -15.53 9.43
N LYS A 68 -4.24 -14.88 8.28
CA LYS A 68 -4.12 -15.49 6.94
C LYS A 68 -2.69 -15.46 6.38
N GLU A 69 -1.75 -14.84 7.11
CA GLU A 69 -0.35 -14.69 6.72
C GLU A 69 -0.21 -14.11 5.31
N GLY A 70 -0.89 -13.00 5.04
CA GLY A 70 -0.87 -12.34 3.74
C GLY A 70 -1.21 -10.87 3.84
N THR A 71 -0.96 -10.14 2.77
CA THR A 71 -1.26 -8.71 2.70
C THR A 71 -2.21 -8.44 1.54
N ASP A 72 -3.27 -7.71 1.84
CA ASP A 72 -4.09 -7.05 0.83
C ASP A 72 -3.47 -5.69 0.54
N LEU A 73 -2.80 -5.59 -0.59
CA LEU A 73 -2.03 -4.42 -1.01
C LEU A 73 -2.94 -3.49 -1.81
N VAL A 74 -3.39 -2.41 -1.19
CA VAL A 74 -4.13 -1.35 -1.88
C VAL A 74 -3.14 -0.44 -2.60
N VAL A 75 -3.38 -0.20 -3.89
CA VAL A 75 -2.45 0.50 -4.78
C VAL A 75 -3.12 1.71 -5.40
N LEU A 76 -2.45 2.85 -5.28
CA LEU A 76 -2.80 4.07 -5.99
C LEU A 76 -1.56 4.59 -6.74
N SER A 77 -1.43 4.20 -8.00
CA SER A 77 -0.28 4.54 -8.87
C SER A 77 -0.73 5.29 -10.11
N ASP A 78 0.13 6.17 -10.64
CA ASP A 78 -0.05 6.74 -11.99
C ASP A 78 0.22 5.69 -13.08
N ASP A 79 1.12 4.74 -12.80
CA ASP A 79 1.36 3.54 -13.60
C ASP A 79 1.20 2.30 -12.72
N PRO A 80 0.01 1.66 -12.74
CA PRO A 80 -0.25 0.44 -11.99
C PRO A 80 0.56 -0.76 -12.48
N SER A 81 0.95 -0.78 -13.76
CA SER A 81 1.67 -1.88 -14.40
C SER A 81 3.04 -2.13 -13.75
N ILE A 82 3.69 -1.07 -13.27
CA ILE A 82 4.95 -1.16 -12.52
C ILE A 82 4.75 -1.96 -11.23
N VAL A 83 3.64 -1.70 -10.53
CA VAL A 83 3.31 -2.36 -9.26
C VAL A 83 2.91 -3.81 -9.50
N GLU A 84 2.12 -4.08 -10.53
CA GLU A 84 1.76 -5.45 -10.93
C GLU A 84 3.01 -6.27 -11.29
N GLY A 85 3.94 -5.68 -12.03
CA GLY A 85 5.23 -6.30 -12.35
C GLY A 85 6.14 -6.50 -11.12
N ALA A 86 6.08 -5.60 -10.14
CA ALA A 86 6.85 -5.70 -8.90
C ALA A 86 6.45 -6.92 -8.05
N PHE A 87 5.17 -7.27 -8.06
CA PHE A 87 4.60 -8.34 -7.24
C PHE A 87 4.17 -9.58 -8.02
N ASP A 88 4.38 -9.59 -9.34
CA ASP A 88 3.94 -10.64 -10.25
C ASP A 88 2.47 -11.02 -10.03
N THR A 89 1.65 -10.01 -9.76
CA THR A 89 0.25 -10.14 -9.35
C THR A 89 -0.54 -9.00 -9.98
N LYS A 90 -1.74 -9.30 -10.48
CA LYS A 90 -2.62 -8.29 -11.07
C LYS A 90 -3.49 -7.60 -10.04
N LEU A 91 -3.78 -6.33 -10.27
CA LEU A 91 -4.75 -5.59 -9.48
C LEU A 91 -6.16 -6.08 -9.77
N ASP A 92 -6.90 -6.38 -8.71
CA ASP A 92 -8.35 -6.55 -8.74
C ASP A 92 -8.98 -5.25 -8.24
N GLY A 93 -9.39 -4.40 -9.19
CA GLY A 93 -9.86 -3.05 -8.90
C GLY A 93 -8.73 -2.13 -8.45
N ASN A 94 -8.65 -1.84 -7.15
CA ASN A 94 -7.66 -0.94 -6.54
C ASN A 94 -6.72 -1.65 -5.56
N SER A 95 -6.78 -2.98 -5.47
CA SER A 95 -5.98 -3.78 -4.54
C SER A 95 -5.58 -5.12 -5.11
N MET A 96 -4.57 -5.76 -4.54
CA MET A 96 -4.18 -7.13 -4.86
C MET A 96 -3.85 -7.92 -3.60
N TRP A 97 -4.27 -9.18 -3.57
CA TRP A 97 -3.92 -10.08 -2.46
C TRP A 97 -2.57 -10.74 -2.72
N ILE A 98 -1.64 -10.60 -1.78
CA ILE A 98 -0.30 -11.17 -1.86
C ILE A 98 -0.07 -12.12 -0.67
N PRO A 99 -0.17 -13.45 -0.88
CA PRO A 99 0.05 -14.43 0.18
C PRO A 99 1.51 -14.44 0.63
N GLY A 100 1.76 -14.57 1.94
CA GLY A 100 3.10 -14.60 2.53
C GLY A 100 3.81 -13.24 2.59
N MET A 101 3.17 -12.16 2.16
CA MET A 101 3.70 -10.81 2.33
C MET A 101 3.36 -10.26 3.71
N MET A 102 4.38 -10.01 4.52
CA MET A 102 4.24 -9.50 5.89
C MET A 102 5.12 -8.29 6.17
N SER A 103 6.12 -8.00 5.33
CA SER A 103 7.13 -6.98 5.64
C SER A 103 7.35 -6.01 4.49
N ARG A 104 7.02 -4.73 4.73
CA ARG A 104 7.34 -3.63 3.82
C ARG A 104 8.83 -3.59 3.45
N LYS A 105 9.71 -3.66 4.45
CA LYS A 105 11.17 -3.46 4.25
C LYS A 105 11.85 -4.60 3.51
N LYS A 106 11.35 -5.82 3.67
CA LYS A 106 11.97 -7.01 3.08
C LYS A 106 11.38 -7.41 1.72
N GLN A 107 10.11 -7.08 1.48
CA GLN A 107 9.38 -7.54 0.29
C GLN A 107 8.93 -6.35 -0.56
N THR A 108 8.19 -5.40 0.02
CA THR A 108 7.57 -4.30 -0.74
C THR A 108 8.60 -3.32 -1.32
N VAL A 109 9.50 -2.79 -0.47
CA VAL A 109 10.51 -1.80 -0.89
C VAL A 109 11.46 -2.36 -1.96
N PRO A 110 12.14 -3.51 -1.78
CA PRO A 110 13.07 -4.01 -2.78
C PRO A 110 12.38 -4.38 -4.10
N ASN A 111 11.17 -4.94 -4.07
CA ASN A 111 10.41 -5.23 -5.29
C ASN A 111 10.06 -3.96 -6.06
N MET A 112 9.60 -2.94 -5.34
CA MET A 112 9.25 -1.65 -5.94
C MET A 112 10.50 -0.95 -6.47
N GLN A 113 11.61 -0.90 -5.72
CA GLN A 113 12.88 -0.35 -6.22
C GLN A 113 13.30 -1.02 -7.54
N LYS A 114 13.27 -2.35 -7.59
CA LYS A 114 13.60 -3.10 -8.80
C LYS A 114 12.64 -2.78 -9.96
N ALA A 115 11.35 -2.65 -9.70
CA ALA A 115 10.34 -2.33 -10.72
C ALA A 115 10.50 -0.90 -11.28
N PHE A 116 10.92 0.05 -10.44
CA PHE A 116 11.24 1.43 -10.84
C PHE A 116 12.65 1.57 -11.45
N GLY A 117 13.42 0.48 -11.51
CA GLY A 117 14.78 0.45 -12.07
C GLY A 117 15.85 1.10 -11.20
N CYS A 118 15.66 1.12 -9.88
CA CYS A 118 16.67 1.48 -8.90
C CYS A 118 17.72 0.39 -8.67
#